data_AF-A0A7R9LJE0-F1
#
_entry.id   AF-A0A7R9LJE0-F1
#
_cell.length_a   1.000
_cell.length_b   1.000
_cell.length_c   1.000
_cell.angle_alpha   90.00
_cell.angle_beta   90.00
_cell.angle_gamma   90.00
#
_symmetry.space_group_name_H-M   'P 1'
#
loop_
_entity.id
_entity.type
_entity.pdbx_description
1 polymer ?
#
loop_
_entity_poly.entity_id
_entity_poly.type
_entity_poly.pdbx_seq_one_letter_code
_entity_poly.pdbx_strand_id
1 'polypeptide(L)'
;MASEAQTRVQQSFHQLMNDLDKSCMRNIQGEMHKCAAKCCDRTDLSMEGNHECISRCSQPLQSAQAYVEREVNAFQDRIERCVLSCQDSIKDKIGANTTDDQMKGFTA
;
A
#
# COMPACT_ATOMS: atom_id res chain seq x y z
N MET A 1 23.00 -7.55 -2.40
CA MET A 1 22.61 -7.25 -1.00
C MET A 1 21.58 -6.14 -0.90
N ALA A 2 21.93 -4.86 -1.09
CA ALA A 2 20.96 -3.75 -0.90
C ALA A 2 19.80 -3.75 -1.91
N SER A 3 20.09 -3.94 -3.20
CA SER A 3 19.04 -4.02 -4.23
C SER A 3 18.13 -5.23 -4.03
N GLU A 4 18.67 -6.39 -3.66
CA GLU A 4 17.89 -7.61 -3.41
C GLU A 4 16.96 -7.47 -2.20
N ALA A 5 17.44 -6.87 -1.10
CA ALA A 5 16.60 -6.58 0.06
C ALA A 5 15.46 -5.62 -0.31
N GLN A 6 15.74 -4.61 -1.12
CA GLN A 6 14.75 -3.65 -1.60
C GLN A 6 13.72 -4.31 -2.55
N THR A 7 14.15 -5.21 -3.44
CA THR A 7 13.24 -6.00 -4.28
C THR A 7 12.31 -6.88 -3.45
N ARG A 8 12.80 -7.55 -2.40
CA ARG A 8 11.95 -8.37 -1.50
C ARG A 8 10.89 -7.53 -0.79
N VAL A 9 11.25 -6.33 -0.33
CA VAL A 9 10.30 -5.38 0.28
C VAL A 9 9.21 -5.00 -0.72
N GLN A 10 9.59 -4.63 -1.93
CA GLN A 10 8.64 -4.23 -2.99
C GLN A 10 7.68 -5.38 -3.36
N GLN A 11 8.17 -6.62 -3.45
CA GLN A 11 7.32 -7.79 -3.70
C GLN A 11 6.33 -8.07 -2.56
N SER A 12 6.81 -8.04 -1.32
CA SER A 12 5.98 -8.27 -0.13
C SER A 12 4.90 -7.20 0.01
N PHE A 13 5.24 -5.97 -0.34
CA PHE A 13 4.30 -4.84 -0.36
C PHE A 13 3.22 -5.01 -1.43
N HIS A 14 3.57 -5.52 -2.61
CA HIS A 14 2.58 -5.84 -3.64
C HIS A 14 1.59 -6.92 -3.17
N GLN A 15 2.06 -7.92 -2.42
CA GLN A 15 1.18 -8.92 -1.79
C GLN A 15 0.28 -8.30 -0.73
N LEU A 16 0.82 -7.47 0.16
CA LEU A 16 0.03 -6.72 1.15
C LEU A 16 -1.10 -5.93 0.49
N MET A 17 -0.81 -5.20 -0.59
CA MET A 17 -1.82 -4.43 -1.32
C MET A 17 -2.90 -5.32 -1.96
N ASN A 18 -2.52 -6.46 -2.52
CA ASN A 18 -3.48 -7.43 -3.05
C ASN A 18 -4.39 -8.03 -1.97
N ASP A 19 -3.85 -8.29 -0.79
CA ASP A 19 -4.61 -8.85 0.33
C ASP A 19 -5.56 -7.81 0.94
N LEU A 20 -5.09 -6.57 1.05
CA LEU A 20 -5.93 -5.43 1.44
C LEU A 20 -7.07 -5.22 0.43
N ASP A 21 -6.78 -5.29 -0.87
CA ASP A 21 -7.81 -5.19 -1.91
C ASP A 21 -8.90 -6.26 -1.75
N LYS A 22 -8.48 -7.53 -1.62
CA LYS A 22 -9.40 -8.67 -1.46
C LYS A 22 -10.20 -8.63 -0.16
N SER A 23 -9.60 -8.16 0.93
CA SER A 23 -10.21 -8.21 2.26
C SER A 23 -11.19 -7.08 2.52
N CYS A 24 -10.93 -5.86 2.03
CA CYS A 24 -11.79 -4.70 2.31
C CYS A 24 -12.16 -3.88 1.08
N MET A 25 -11.23 -3.56 0.17
CA MET A 25 -11.50 -2.57 -0.88
C MET A 25 -12.53 -3.06 -1.90
N ARG A 26 -12.46 -4.32 -2.32
CA ARG A 26 -13.44 -4.90 -3.26
C ARG A 26 -14.86 -4.87 -2.71
N ASN A 27 -15.03 -5.07 -1.41
CA ASN A 27 -16.34 -5.01 -0.78
C ASN A 27 -16.91 -3.59 -0.85
N ILE A 28 -16.09 -2.58 -0.50
CA ILE A 28 -16.48 -1.17 -0.57
C ILE A 28 -16.80 -0.75 -2.01
N GLN A 29 -16.00 -1.18 -2.99
CA GLN A 29 -16.27 -0.97 -4.41
C GLN A 29 -17.60 -1.60 -4.84
N GLY A 30 -17.86 -2.83 -4.40
CA GLY A 30 -19.12 -3.53 -4.67
C GLY A 30 -20.33 -2.77 -4.13
N GLU A 31 -20.27 -2.26 -2.90
CA GLU A 31 -21.35 -1.46 -2.31
C GLU A 31 -21.53 -0.11 -3.02
N MET A 32 -20.44 0.54 -3.41
CA MET A 32 -20.48 1.77 -4.23
C MET A 32 -21.24 1.53 -5.54
N HIS A 33 -20.90 0.46 -6.27
CA HIS A 33 -21.55 0.14 -7.54
C HIS A 33 -23.03 -0.24 -7.38
N LYS A 34 -23.38 -1.02 -6.35
CA LYS A 34 -24.78 -1.32 -6.05
C LYS A 34 -25.58 -0.07 -5.70
N CYS A 35 -24.98 0.86 -4.96
CA CYS A 35 -25.58 2.15 -4.64
C CYS A 35 -25.80 2.98 -5.91
N ALA A 36 -24.79 3.09 -6.77
CA ALA A 36 -24.88 3.82 -8.03
C ALA A 36 -25.94 3.23 -8.98
N ALA A 37 -26.05 1.90 -9.05
CA ALA A 37 -27.10 1.22 -9.82
C ALA A 37 -28.50 1.63 -9.34
N LYS A 38 -28.73 1.63 -8.01
CA LYS A 38 -30.01 2.09 -7.43
C LYS A 38 -30.30 3.56 -7.73
N CYS A 39 -29.29 4.43 -7.86
CA CYS A 39 -29.49 5.80 -8.31
C CYS A 39 -29.98 5.83 -9.76
N CYS A 40 -29.38 5.03 -10.64
CA CYS A 40 -29.78 4.95 -12.05
C CYS A 40 -31.20 4.40 -12.26
N ASP A 41 -31.68 3.52 -11.37
CA ASP A 41 -33.04 2.98 -11.43
C ASP A 41 -34.12 4.02 -11.06
N ARG A 42 -33.73 5.15 -10.47
CA ARG A 42 -34.65 6.21 -10.05
C ARG A 42 -34.99 7.16 -11.19
N THR A 43 -36.12 6.91 -11.83
CA THR A 43 -36.66 7.77 -12.90
C THR A 43 -37.29 9.08 -12.39
N ASP A 44 -37.46 9.21 -11.07
CA ASP A 44 -37.99 10.41 -10.42
C ASP A 44 -36.93 11.51 -10.23
N LEU A 45 -35.64 11.17 -10.34
CA LEU A 45 -34.55 12.11 -10.21
C LEU A 45 -34.34 12.89 -11.52
N SER A 46 -33.98 14.18 -11.38
CA SER A 46 -33.39 14.92 -12.49
C SER A 46 -32.01 14.36 -12.84
N MET A 47 -31.51 14.70 -14.03
CA MET A 47 -30.14 14.35 -14.43
C MET A 47 -29.10 14.76 -13.38
N GLU A 48 -29.19 15.99 -12.86
CA GLU A 48 -28.29 16.51 -11.84
C GLU A 48 -28.42 15.74 -10.51
N GLY A 49 -29.66 15.46 -10.08
CA GLY A 49 -29.91 14.69 -8.86
C GLY A 49 -29.39 13.25 -8.95
N ASN A 50 -29.47 12.62 -10.12
CA ASN A 50 -28.89 11.30 -10.34
C ASN A 50 -27.36 11.34 -10.24
N HIS A 51 -26.71 12.33 -10.89
CA HIS A 51 -25.26 12.49 -10.79
C HIS A 51 -24.79 12.77 -9.36
N GLU A 52 -25.52 13.58 -8.60
CA GLU A 52 -25.22 13.82 -7.19
C GLU A 52 -25.37 12.55 -6.34
N CYS A 53 -26.43 11.76 -6.58
CA CYS A 53 -26.64 10.47 -5.93
C CYS A 53 -25.45 9.52 -6.16
N ILE A 54 -25.02 9.37 -7.42
CA ILE A 54 -23.86 8.53 -7.79
C ILE A 54 -22.57 9.07 -7.15
N SER A 55 -22.37 10.38 -7.14
CA SER A 55 -21.22 11.03 -6.51
C SER A 55 -21.14 10.68 -5.01
N ARG A 56 -22.26 10.78 -4.29
CA ARG A 56 -22.36 10.39 -2.88
C ARG A 56 -22.03 8.92 -2.65
N CYS A 57 -22.49 8.01 -3.51
CA CYS A 57 -22.14 6.59 -3.42
C CYS A 57 -20.62 6.34 -3.48
N SER A 58 -19.86 7.19 -4.17
CA SER A 58 -18.41 7.04 -4.33
C SER A 58 -17.57 7.57 -3.16
N GLN A 59 -18.13 8.43 -2.30
CA GLN A 59 -17.40 9.07 -1.20
C GLN A 59 -16.75 8.08 -0.21
N PRO A 60 -17.42 6.98 0.22
CA PRO A 60 -16.80 6.01 1.11
C PRO A 60 -15.59 5.33 0.48
N LEU A 61 -15.68 5.00 -0.81
CA LEU A 61 -14.57 4.41 -1.56
C LEU A 61 -13.39 5.37 -1.65
N GLN A 62 -13.63 6.63 -2.02
CA GLN A 62 -12.57 7.64 -2.10
C GLN A 62 -11.88 7.84 -0.74
N SER A 63 -12.66 7.88 0.34
CA SER A 63 -12.13 8.03 1.70
C SER A 63 -11.27 6.82 2.11
N ALA A 64 -11.73 5.60 1.81
CA ALA A 64 -10.97 4.38 2.05
C ALA A 64 -9.67 4.34 1.23
N GLN A 65 -9.74 4.70 -0.06
CA GLN A 65 -8.57 4.76 -0.94
C GLN A 65 -7.52 5.75 -0.41
N ALA A 66 -7.93 6.96 -0.06
CA ALA A 66 -7.03 7.99 0.47
C ALA A 66 -6.39 7.57 1.80
N TYR A 67 -7.16 6.92 2.68
CA TYR A 67 -6.63 6.38 3.93
C TYR A 67 -5.58 5.30 3.68
N VAL A 68 -5.91 4.30 2.86
CA VAL A 68 -5.00 3.20 2.52
C VAL A 68 -3.73 3.75 1.90
N GLU A 69 -3.82 4.61 0.88
CA GLU A 69 -2.67 5.20 0.21
C GLU A 69 -1.74 5.92 1.21
N ARG A 70 -2.30 6.72 2.12
CA ARG A 70 -1.52 7.43 3.14
C ARG A 70 -0.77 6.46 4.07
N GLU A 71 -1.46 5.47 4.63
CA GLU A 71 -0.85 4.53 5.58
C GLU A 71 0.20 3.64 4.91
N VAL A 72 -0.09 3.22 3.67
CA VAL A 72 0.76 2.35 2.85
C VAL A 72 2.05 3.09 2.44
N ASN A 73 1.95 4.35 2.00
CA ASN A 73 3.12 5.17 1.69
C ASN A 73 3.97 5.41 2.94
N ALA A 74 3.35 5.78 4.07
CA ALA A 74 4.06 5.98 5.33
C ALA A 74 4.77 4.70 5.81
N PHE A 75 4.15 3.54 5.61
CA PHE A 75 4.75 2.24 5.92
C PHE A 75 5.93 1.90 5.01
N GLN A 76 5.78 2.10 3.69
CA GLN A 76 6.84 1.88 2.71
C GLN A 76 8.08 2.74 3.03
N ASP A 77 7.89 4.04 3.24
CA ASP A 77 8.99 4.97 3.57
C ASP A 77 9.75 4.55 4.84
N ARG A 78 9.05 3.99 5.83
CA ARG A 78 9.68 3.52 7.08
C ARG A 78 10.51 2.28 6.84
N ILE A 79 10.01 1.31 6.08
CA ILE A 79 10.75 0.09 5.78
C ILE A 79 11.98 0.40 4.92
N GLU A 80 11.84 1.23 3.89
CA GLU A 80 12.99 1.60 3.05
C GLU A 80 14.11 2.26 3.87
N ARG A 81 13.75 3.18 4.78
CA ARG A 81 14.71 3.76 5.73
C ARG A 81 15.32 2.72 6.68
N CYS A 82 14.55 1.76 7.17
CA CYS A 82 15.08 0.68 8.02
C CYS A 82 16.09 -0.20 7.27
N VAL A 83 15.83 -0.55 6.00
CA VAL A 83 16.75 -1.34 5.18
C VAL A 83 18.07 -0.61 4.96
N LEU A 84 18.00 0.69 4.64
CA LEU A 84 19.19 1.53 4.47
C LEU A 84 19.98 1.67 5.79
N SER A 85 19.30 1.96 6.89
CA SER A 85 19.94 2.07 8.21
C SER A 85 20.56 0.75 8.68
N CYS A 86 19.92 -0.39 8.40
CA CYS A 86 20.49 -1.71 8.67
C CYS A 86 21.77 -1.94 7.87
N GLN A 87 21.76 -1.59 6.58
CA GLN A 87 22.94 -1.69 5.73
C GLN A 87 24.09 -0.82 6.26
N ASP A 88 23.82 0.44 6.61
CA ASP A 88 24.85 1.35 7.13
C ASP A 88 25.40 0.85 8.47
N SER A 89 24.54 0.36 9.36
CA SER A 89 24.95 -0.25 10.64
C SER A 89 25.86 -1.47 10.47
N ILE A 90 25.63 -2.28 9.42
CA ILE A 90 26.50 -3.41 9.08
C ILE A 90 27.83 -2.90 8.54
N LYS A 91 27.82 -1.93 7.61
CA LYS A 91 29.04 -1.32 7.05
C LYS A 91 29.91 -0.70 8.13
N ASP A 92 29.33 0.01 9.09
CA ASP A 92 30.08 0.64 10.20
C ASP A 92 30.78 -0.40 11.09
N LYS A 93 30.19 -1.58 11.24
CA LYS A 93 30.79 -2.71 11.97
C LYS A 93 31.87 -3.42 11.16
N ILE A 94 31.86 -3.29 9.83
CA ILE A 94 32.87 -3.81 8.93
C ILE A 94 33.92 -2.70 8.71
N GLY A 95 34.84 -2.54 9.67
CA GLY A 95 35.99 -1.63 9.50
C GLY A 95 36.96 -2.09 8.40
N ALA A 96 37.90 -1.24 7.99
CA ALA A 96 38.86 -1.50 6.90
C ALA A 96 39.73 -2.78 7.06
N ASN A 97 39.78 -3.37 8.26
CA ASN A 97 40.54 -4.58 8.59
C ASN A 97 39.63 -5.81 8.87
N THR A 98 38.36 -5.78 8.48
CA THR A 98 37.45 -6.91 8.70
C THR A 98 37.82 -8.06 7.77
N THR A 99 38.23 -9.19 8.34
CA THR A 99 38.62 -10.39 7.57
C THR A 99 37.42 -11.12 6.99
N ASP A 100 37.63 -11.90 5.92
CA ASP A 100 36.58 -12.68 5.24
C ASP A 100 35.80 -13.60 6.19
N ASP A 101 36.45 -14.14 7.24
CA ASP A 101 35.78 -14.94 8.27
C ASP A 101 34.88 -14.13 9.20
N GLN A 102 35.21 -12.86 9.47
CA GLN A 102 34.33 -11.96 10.21
C GLN A 102 33.14 -11.51 9.35
N MET A 103 33.31 -11.38 8.02
CA MET A 103 32.21 -11.08 7.09
C MET A 103 31.15 -12.19 7.03
N LYS A 104 31.53 -13.47 7.14
CA LYS A 104 30.58 -14.60 7.18
C LYS A 104 29.63 -14.55 8.37
N GLY A 105 30.01 -13.88 9.47
CA GLY A 105 29.14 -13.69 10.64
C GLY A 105 28.03 -12.66 10.44
N PHE A 106 28.09 -11.83 9.39
CA PHE A 106 27.14 -10.74 9.13
C PHE A 106 26.24 -10.96 7.91
N THR A 107 26.47 -12.01 7.13
CA THR A 107 25.55 -12.43 6.05
C THR A 107 24.61 -13.51 6.58
N ALA A 108 23.41 -13.10 6.98
CA ALA A 108 22.27 -13.99 7.23
C ALA A 108 21.19 -13.78 6.16
#